data_AF-A0A2N2KVQ7-F1
#
_entry.id   AF-A0A2N2KVQ7-F1
#
_cell.length_a   1.000
_cell.length_b   1.000
_cell.length_c   1.000
_cell.angle_alpha   90.00
_cell.angle_beta   90.00
_cell.angle_gamma   90.00
#
_symmetry.space_group_name_H-M   'P 1'
#
loop_
_entity.id
_entity.type
_entity.pdbx_description
1 polymer ?
#
loop_
_entity_poly.entity_id
_entity_poly.type
_entity_poly.pdbx_seq_one_letter_code
_entity_poly.pdbx_strand_id
1 'polypeptide(L)'
;MTATELLNNYPGVADVSSANNALELLNNYPDWEGTKLLNILMQYPNTPIYSSVLETALQMIIPLPEAMATIYHLAPVKMTDEATLKAVKKRLNQLIAQKANTPSHHHSVTSSLHNPIEDEIQSLTQYIKETTLPTGGIKCFHDEDRAAYRRQSAAIRRLLAQAEKDGHHEAVAYIKHHLFQGKQMRWEQ
;
A
#
# COMPACT_ATOMS: atom_id res chain seq x y z
N MET A 1 -28.89 5.34 0.55
CA MET A 1 -28.36 6.70 0.33
C MET A 1 -28.54 7.04 -1.13
N THR A 2 -29.46 7.94 -1.44
CA THR A 2 -29.70 8.41 -2.82
C THR A 2 -28.70 9.50 -3.19
N ALA A 3 -28.40 9.68 -4.49
CA ALA A 3 -27.48 10.72 -4.96
C ALA A 3 -27.87 12.14 -4.48
N THR A 4 -29.17 12.33 -4.20
CA THR A 4 -29.75 13.57 -3.65
C THR A 4 -29.39 13.82 -2.19
N GLU A 5 -29.17 12.77 -1.38
CA GLU A 5 -28.77 12.89 0.03
C GLU A 5 -27.30 13.26 0.18
N LEU A 6 -26.44 12.89 -0.78
CA LEU A 6 -25.03 13.29 -0.81
C LEU A 6 -24.86 14.78 -1.14
N LEU A 7 -25.69 15.32 -2.03
CA LEU A 7 -25.62 16.73 -2.47
C LEU A 7 -25.95 17.74 -1.37
N ASN A 8 -26.84 17.39 -0.44
CA ASN A 8 -27.27 18.31 0.61
C ASN A 8 -26.28 18.44 1.79
N ASN A 9 -25.23 17.62 1.83
CA ASN A 9 -24.23 17.61 2.91
C ASN A 9 -22.94 18.39 2.61
N TYR A 10 -22.84 19.09 1.46
CA TYR A 10 -21.65 19.89 1.10
C TYR A 10 -21.96 21.40 1.15
N PRO A 11 -21.78 22.08 2.29
CA PRO A 11 -21.89 23.53 2.34
C PRO A 11 -20.55 24.14 1.88
N GLY A 12 -20.50 24.54 0.62
CA GLY A 12 -19.52 25.52 0.12
C GLY A 12 -18.41 24.97 -0.76
N VAL A 13 -18.67 24.81 -2.07
CA VAL A 13 -17.62 24.88 -3.11
C VAL A 13 -18.23 25.49 -4.37
N ALA A 14 -17.48 26.39 -5.01
CA ALA A 14 -17.87 27.24 -6.13
C ALA A 14 -18.08 26.51 -7.47
N ASP A 15 -18.28 25.19 -7.50
CA ASP A 15 -18.41 24.44 -8.74
C ASP A 15 -19.29 23.18 -8.61
N VAL A 16 -20.56 23.41 -8.28
CA VAL A 16 -21.60 22.36 -8.14
C VAL A 16 -21.72 21.51 -9.42
N SER A 17 -21.43 22.09 -10.59
CA SER A 17 -21.46 21.39 -11.88
C SER A 17 -20.36 20.33 -11.99
N SER A 18 -19.11 20.68 -11.66
CA SER A 18 -17.99 19.74 -11.75
C SER A 18 -18.05 18.63 -10.69
N ALA A 19 -18.55 18.94 -9.49
CA ALA A 19 -18.84 17.94 -8.46
C ALA A 19 -19.95 16.97 -8.89
N ASN A 20 -21.00 17.48 -9.55
CA ASN A 20 -22.04 16.65 -10.15
C ASN A 20 -21.49 15.73 -11.24
N ASN A 21 -20.59 16.23 -12.10
CA ASN A 21 -19.95 15.44 -13.16
C ASN A 21 -19.09 14.29 -12.59
N ALA A 22 -18.41 14.51 -11.46
CA ALA A 22 -17.65 13.47 -10.77
C ALA A 22 -18.57 12.39 -10.16
N LEU A 23 -19.67 12.78 -9.53
CA LEU A 23 -20.69 11.85 -9.01
C LEU A 23 -21.36 11.06 -10.13
N GLU A 24 -21.63 11.69 -11.26
CA GLU A 24 -22.18 11.04 -12.46
C GLU A 24 -21.22 9.96 -12.99
N LEU A 25 -19.92 10.26 -13.03
CA LEU A 25 -18.89 9.28 -13.39
C LEU A 25 -18.92 8.07 -12.44
N LEU A 26 -19.06 8.28 -11.13
CA LEU A 26 -19.16 7.16 -10.19
C LEU A 26 -20.41 6.30 -10.44
N ASN A 27 -21.53 6.90 -10.85
CA ASN A 27 -22.75 6.18 -11.20
C ASN A 27 -22.65 5.42 -12.53
N ASN A 28 -21.83 5.89 -13.47
CA ASN A 28 -21.62 5.24 -14.78
C ASN A 28 -20.71 4.01 -14.69
N TYR A 29 -19.84 3.93 -13.68
CA TYR A 29 -18.87 2.84 -13.51
C TYR A 29 -18.95 2.19 -12.11
N PRO A 30 -20.12 1.72 -11.64
CA PRO A 30 -20.32 1.30 -10.24
C PRO A 30 -19.49 0.06 -9.86
N ASP A 31 -19.23 -0.83 -10.84
CA ASP A 31 -18.50 -2.07 -10.62
C ASP A 31 -16.98 -1.90 -10.62
N TRP A 32 -16.49 -0.72 -11.01
CA TRP A 32 -15.06 -0.45 -11.09
C TRP A 32 -14.47 -0.23 -9.70
N GLU A 33 -13.35 -0.89 -9.43
CA GLU A 33 -12.63 -0.74 -8.16
C GLU A 33 -12.21 0.72 -7.91
N GLY A 34 -11.81 1.45 -8.97
CA GLY A 34 -11.49 2.87 -8.89
C GLY A 34 -12.66 3.73 -8.40
N THR A 35 -13.89 3.39 -8.79
CA THR A 35 -15.12 4.09 -8.40
C THR A 35 -15.39 3.90 -6.92
N LYS A 36 -15.27 2.64 -6.45
CA LYS A 36 -15.48 2.30 -5.04
C LYS A 36 -14.47 3.03 -4.14
N LEU A 37 -13.21 3.10 -4.58
CA LEU A 37 -12.16 3.88 -3.90
C LEU A 37 -12.51 5.37 -3.81
N LEU A 38 -12.86 5.98 -4.94
CA LEU A 38 -13.22 7.41 -4.98
C LEU A 38 -14.44 7.71 -4.11
N ASN A 39 -15.45 6.85 -4.11
CA ASN A 39 -16.64 7.03 -3.28
C ASN A 39 -16.28 7.05 -1.79
N ILE A 40 -15.42 6.15 -1.33
CA ILE A 40 -14.94 6.17 0.06
C ILE A 40 -14.17 7.48 0.34
N LEU A 41 -13.25 7.88 -0.53
CA LEU A 41 -12.46 9.09 -0.33
C LEU A 41 -13.33 10.36 -0.29
N MET A 42 -14.34 10.45 -1.14
CA MET A 42 -15.27 11.59 -1.20
C MET A 42 -16.17 11.68 0.03
N GLN A 43 -16.53 10.56 0.64
CA GLN A 43 -17.29 10.52 1.91
C GLN A 43 -16.47 11.02 3.12
N TYR A 44 -15.14 10.97 3.04
CA TYR A 44 -14.22 11.41 4.09
C TYR A 44 -13.25 12.48 3.56
N PRO A 45 -13.75 13.66 3.19
CA PRO A 45 -12.93 14.73 2.62
C PRO A 45 -11.87 15.19 3.62
N ASN A 46 -10.74 15.66 3.08
CA ASN A 46 -9.56 16.12 3.79
C ASN A 46 -8.95 15.13 4.81
N THR A 47 -9.43 13.88 4.83
CA THR A 47 -8.97 12.84 5.74
C THR A 47 -7.90 12.00 5.06
N PRO A 48 -6.66 11.95 5.60
CA PRO A 48 -5.63 11.09 5.06
C PRO A 48 -5.89 9.63 5.46
N ILE A 49 -6.07 8.75 4.48
CA ILE A 49 -6.37 7.34 4.70
C ILE A 49 -5.24 6.48 4.15
N TYR A 50 -4.72 5.56 4.95
CA TYR A 50 -3.69 4.61 4.51
C TYR A 50 -4.23 3.66 3.43
N SER A 51 -3.37 3.33 2.47
CA SER A 51 -3.75 2.44 1.37
C SER A 51 -4.18 1.06 1.87
N SER A 52 -3.51 0.50 2.88
CA SER A 52 -3.91 -0.76 3.53
C SER A 52 -5.31 -0.71 4.17
N VAL A 53 -5.67 0.41 4.79
CA VAL A 53 -7.01 0.63 5.37
C VAL A 53 -8.08 0.64 4.28
N LEU A 54 -7.85 1.38 3.19
CA LEU A 54 -8.78 1.42 2.04
C LEU A 54 -8.97 0.04 1.43
N GLU A 55 -7.89 -0.73 1.33
CA GLU A 55 -7.97 -2.10 0.82
C GLU A 55 -8.79 -3.00 1.74
N THR A 56 -8.60 -2.89 3.05
CA THR A 56 -9.36 -3.64 4.05
C THR A 56 -10.85 -3.31 3.98
N ALA A 57 -11.19 -2.01 3.92
CA ALA A 57 -12.56 -1.55 3.77
C ALA A 57 -13.24 -2.14 2.52
N LEU A 58 -12.52 -2.20 1.40
CA LEU A 58 -13.03 -2.76 0.15
C LEU A 58 -13.15 -4.28 0.14
N GLN A 59 -12.15 -4.99 0.66
CA GLN A 59 -12.11 -6.46 0.64
C GLN A 59 -13.08 -7.08 1.65
N MET A 60 -13.16 -6.51 2.84
CA MET A 60 -14.03 -7.00 3.90
C MET A 60 -15.43 -6.42 3.82
N ILE A 61 -15.66 -5.42 2.95
CA ILE A 61 -16.94 -4.73 2.78
C ILE A 61 -17.42 -4.17 4.13
N ILE A 62 -16.52 -3.48 4.82
CA ILE A 62 -16.79 -2.86 6.13
C ILE A 62 -16.68 -1.34 6.05
N PRO A 63 -17.40 -0.59 6.91
CA PRO A 63 -17.25 0.86 7.01
C PRO A 63 -15.80 1.28 7.29
N LEU A 64 -15.40 2.45 6.77
CA LEU A 64 -14.04 2.96 6.96
C LEU A 64 -13.62 3.06 8.45
N PRO A 65 -14.46 3.54 9.39
CA PRO A 65 -14.10 3.60 10.81
C PRO A 65 -13.78 2.23 11.41
N GLU A 66 -14.50 1.19 10.98
CA GLU A 66 -14.24 -0.18 11.40
C GLU A 66 -12.93 -0.69 10.78
N ALA A 67 -12.70 -0.46 9.48
CA ALA A 67 -11.44 -0.82 8.83
C ALA A 67 -10.22 -0.14 9.49
N MET A 68 -10.35 1.12 9.91
CA MET A 68 -9.33 1.84 10.66
C MET A 68 -9.06 1.22 12.04
N ALA A 69 -10.08 0.64 12.69
CA ALA A 69 -9.94 -0.05 13.97
C ALA A 69 -9.39 -1.48 13.82
N THR A 70 -9.63 -2.14 12.68
CA THR A 70 -9.12 -3.50 12.39
C THR A 70 -7.61 -3.51 12.16
N ILE A 71 -7.04 -2.44 11.59
CA ILE A 71 -5.59 -2.35 11.40
C ILE A 71 -4.93 -1.90 12.71
N TYR A 72 -4.64 -2.88 13.57
CA TYR A 72 -3.49 -2.80 14.46
C TYR A 72 -2.26 -2.59 13.58
N HIS A 73 -1.63 -1.43 13.74
CA HIS A 73 -0.38 -0.95 13.13
C HIS A 73 0.39 -2.01 12.34
N LEU A 74 0.57 -1.78 11.02
CA LEU A 74 1.59 -2.47 10.23
C LEU A 74 2.86 -2.62 11.06
N ALA A 75 3.41 -3.83 11.10
CA ALA A 75 4.58 -4.12 11.92
C ALA A 75 5.63 -3.01 11.71
N PRO A 76 6.17 -2.41 12.79
CA PRO A 76 7.14 -1.34 12.66
C PRO A 76 8.26 -1.77 11.71
N VAL A 77 8.55 -0.97 10.68
CA VAL A 77 9.72 -1.21 9.84
C VAL A 77 10.94 -1.12 10.74
N LYS A 78 11.68 -2.23 10.87
CA LYS A 78 12.90 -2.26 11.68
C LYS A 78 13.82 -1.13 11.23
N MET A 79 14.11 -0.21 12.14
CA MET A 79 15.05 0.87 11.87
C MET A 79 16.43 0.26 11.65
N THR A 80 17.03 0.58 10.51
CA THR A 80 18.41 0.24 10.21
C THR A 80 19.09 1.44 9.60
N ASP A 81 20.41 1.53 9.76
CA ASP A 81 21.25 2.47 9.04
C ASP A 81 22.18 1.73 8.08
N GLU A 82 22.94 2.51 7.31
CA GLU A 82 23.87 1.98 6.32
C GLU A 82 25.04 1.24 6.97
N ALA A 83 25.50 1.69 8.13
CA ALA A 83 26.60 1.06 8.87
C ALA A 83 26.22 -0.36 9.33
N THR A 84 25.01 -0.50 9.88
CA THR A 84 24.44 -1.77 10.33
C THR A 84 24.25 -2.72 9.14
N LEU A 85 23.71 -2.24 8.03
CA LEU A 85 23.57 -3.06 6.82
C LEU A 85 24.91 -3.54 6.27
N LYS A 86 25.94 -2.68 6.29
CA LYS A 86 27.30 -3.06 5.87
C LYS A 86 27.90 -4.12 6.79
N ALA A 87 27.70 -3.99 8.10
CA ALA A 87 28.14 -4.99 9.09
C ALA A 87 27.44 -6.33 8.89
N VAL A 88 26.12 -6.32 8.70
CA VAL A 88 25.29 -7.52 8.43
C VAL A 88 25.75 -8.22 7.15
N LYS A 89 25.93 -7.49 6.04
CA LYS A 89 26.43 -8.06 4.77
C LYS A 89 27.82 -8.65 4.92
N LYS A 90 28.72 -7.98 5.67
CA LYS A 90 30.06 -8.49 5.96
C LYS A 90 29.99 -9.80 6.75
N ARG A 91 29.15 -9.86 7.79
CA ARG A 91 28.96 -11.08 8.60
C ARG A 91 28.37 -12.22 7.77
N LEU A 92 27.37 -11.94 6.93
CA LEU A 92 26.77 -12.93 6.03
C LEU A 92 27.83 -13.55 5.10
N ASN A 93 28.69 -12.73 4.49
CA ASN A 93 29.78 -13.22 3.65
C ASN A 93 30.78 -14.09 4.43
N GLN A 94 31.07 -13.75 5.69
CA GLN A 94 31.93 -14.57 6.56
C GLN A 94 31.29 -15.93 6.85
N LEU A 95 29.99 -15.97 7.15
CA LEU A 95 29.27 -17.22 7.41
C LEU A 95 29.19 -18.11 6.16
N ILE A 96 28.95 -17.53 4.99
CA ILE A 96 28.96 -18.27 3.72
C ILE A 96 30.35 -18.86 3.45
N ALA A 97 31.42 -18.10 3.69
CA ALA A 97 32.79 -18.60 3.56
C ALA A 97 33.10 -19.72 4.58
N GLN A 98 32.64 -19.58 5.83
CA GLN A 98 32.77 -20.61 6.86
C GLN A 98 32.03 -21.90 6.47
N LYS A 99 30.80 -21.77 5.97
CA LYS A 99 30.01 -22.89 5.44
C LYS A 99 30.72 -23.58 4.28
N ALA A 100 31.27 -22.82 3.33
CA ALA A 100 32.01 -23.37 2.19
C ALA A 100 33.32 -24.07 2.58
N ASN A 101 33.99 -23.58 3.64
CA ASN A 101 35.22 -24.16 4.16
C ASN A 101 35.00 -25.30 5.17
N THR A 102 33.76 -25.55 5.57
CA THR A 102 33.41 -26.68 6.44
C THR A 102 33.21 -27.91 5.55
N PRO A 103 34.12 -28.90 5.54
CA PRO A 103 33.95 -30.08 4.71
C PRO A 103 32.67 -30.82 5.11
N SER A 104 31.91 -31.28 4.10
CA SER A 104 30.62 -31.97 4.20
C SER A 104 30.70 -33.37 4.84
N HIS A 105 31.48 -33.55 5.91
CA HIS A 105 31.87 -34.85 6.47
C HIS A 105 31.32 -35.17 7.86
N HIS A 106 30.20 -34.54 8.26
CA HIS A 106 29.37 -35.09 9.33
C HIS A 106 27.93 -35.30 8.85
N HIS A 107 27.74 -36.34 8.02
CA HIS A 107 26.56 -37.19 8.18
C HIS A 107 26.71 -37.91 9.53
N SER A 108 26.53 -37.18 10.64
CA SER A 108 26.24 -37.83 11.91
C SER A 108 24.75 -38.13 11.89
N VAL A 109 24.43 -39.42 11.76
CA VAL A 109 23.08 -40.02 11.69
C VAL A 109 22.33 -39.91 13.02
N THR A 110 22.64 -38.90 13.83
CA THR A 110 21.96 -38.62 15.09
C THR A 110 21.56 -37.16 15.13
N SER A 111 20.24 -36.96 15.05
CA SER A 111 19.52 -35.89 15.73
C SER A 111 19.55 -34.54 15.03
N SER A 112 18.43 -34.19 14.38
CA SER A 112 17.60 -33.01 14.65
C SER A 112 18.11 -31.94 15.64
N LEU A 113 19.34 -31.45 15.51
CA LEU A 113 19.91 -30.36 16.27
C LEU A 113 20.36 -29.25 15.32
N HIS A 114 19.55 -28.18 15.29
CA HIS A 114 19.92 -26.78 15.12
C HIS A 114 21.34 -26.53 14.54
N ASN A 115 21.43 -26.09 13.27
CA ASN A 115 22.71 -25.72 12.65
C ASN A 115 22.91 -24.20 12.81
N PRO A 116 23.65 -23.73 13.83
CA PRO A 116 23.70 -22.32 14.19
C PRO A 116 24.19 -21.42 13.07
N ILE A 117 25.01 -21.95 12.14
CA ILE A 117 25.49 -21.20 10.97
C ILE A 117 24.37 -20.98 9.96
N GLU A 118 23.56 -22.01 9.68
CA GLU A 118 22.40 -21.87 8.77
C GLU A 118 21.34 -20.96 9.37
N ASP A 119 21.08 -21.07 10.67
CA ASP A 119 20.10 -20.25 11.36
C ASP A 119 20.52 -18.77 11.40
N GLU A 120 21.81 -18.49 11.59
CA GLU A 120 22.35 -17.14 11.50
C GLU A 120 22.29 -16.61 10.05
N ILE A 121 22.65 -17.43 9.05
CA ILE A 121 22.51 -17.06 7.63
C ILE A 121 21.05 -16.72 7.30
N GLN A 122 20.10 -17.56 7.72
CA GLN A 122 18.68 -17.35 7.48
C GLN A 122 18.20 -16.07 8.18
N SER A 123 18.59 -15.86 9.44
CA SER A 123 18.21 -14.67 10.21
C SER A 123 18.75 -13.38 9.60
N LEU A 124 20.01 -13.35 9.19
CA LEU A 124 20.62 -12.19 8.55
C LEU A 124 20.03 -11.93 7.15
N THR A 125 19.73 -12.98 6.40
CA THR A 125 19.06 -12.87 5.09
C THR A 125 17.66 -12.28 5.25
N GLN A 126 16.91 -12.76 6.24
CA GLN A 126 15.59 -12.24 6.59
C GLN A 126 15.69 -10.77 7.04
N TYR A 127 16.68 -10.42 7.87
CA TYR A 127 16.91 -9.03 8.28
C TYR A 127 17.15 -8.10 7.08
N ILE A 128 17.99 -8.49 6.12
CA ILE A 128 18.22 -7.70 4.89
C ILE A 128 16.91 -7.55 4.11
N LYS A 129 16.14 -8.62 3.95
CA LYS A 129 14.86 -8.61 3.22
C LYS A 129 13.84 -7.67 3.88
N GLU A 130 13.78 -7.65 5.20
CA GLU A 130 12.84 -6.81 5.96
C GLU A 130 13.24 -5.33 5.96
N THR A 131 14.53 -5.02 5.85
CA THR A 131 15.07 -3.67 6.02
C THR A 131 15.54 -2.99 4.74
N THR A 132 15.58 -3.71 3.61
CA THR A 132 16.03 -3.17 2.32
C THR A 132 15.01 -3.37 1.20
N LEU A 133 15.03 -2.46 0.22
CA LEU A 133 14.36 -2.61 -1.05
C LEU A 133 15.11 -3.61 -1.95
N PRO A 134 14.48 -4.16 -2.99
CA PRO A 134 15.16 -5.02 -3.97
C PRO A 134 16.38 -4.35 -4.64
N THR A 135 16.41 -3.01 -4.68
CA THR A 135 17.54 -2.22 -5.19
C THR A 135 18.68 -2.07 -4.19
N GLY A 136 18.53 -2.57 -2.96
CA GLY A 136 19.51 -2.49 -1.88
C GLY A 136 19.44 -1.24 -1.00
N GLY A 137 18.55 -0.29 -1.31
CA GLY A 137 18.31 0.90 -0.48
C GLY A 137 17.53 0.58 0.80
N ILE A 138 17.72 1.39 1.85
CA ILE A 138 17.02 1.20 3.13
C ILE A 138 15.51 1.38 2.94
N LYS A 139 14.74 0.45 3.49
CA LYS A 139 13.28 0.46 3.45
C LYS A 139 12.75 1.45 4.48
N CYS A 140 11.87 2.34 4.03
CA CYS A 140 11.26 3.38 4.86
C CYS A 140 9.71 3.25 4.94
N PHE A 141 9.15 2.14 4.46
CA PHE A 141 7.72 1.86 4.41
C PHE A 141 7.44 0.35 4.38
N HIS A 142 6.26 -0.10 4.82
CA HIS A 142 5.87 -1.51 4.72
C HIS A 142 5.60 -1.90 3.26
N ASP A 143 5.92 -3.13 2.85
CA ASP A 143 5.70 -3.57 1.46
C ASP A 143 4.22 -3.68 1.12
N GLU A 144 3.41 -4.04 2.11
CA GLU A 144 1.95 -4.18 1.98
C GLU A 144 1.29 -2.85 1.60
N ASP A 145 1.64 -1.76 2.29
CA ASP A 145 1.17 -0.41 1.95
C ASP A 145 1.56 -0.01 0.53
N ARG A 146 2.79 -0.30 0.12
CA ARG A 146 3.24 0.00 -1.24
C ARG A 146 2.49 -0.81 -2.28
N ALA A 147 2.23 -2.08 -1.99
CA ALA A 147 1.48 -2.97 -2.89
C ALA A 147 0.00 -2.56 -2.99
N ALA A 148 -0.62 -2.21 -1.86
CA ALA A 148 -1.98 -1.67 -1.78
C ALA A 148 -2.10 -0.38 -2.61
N TYR A 149 -1.22 0.59 -2.35
CA TYR A 149 -1.16 1.86 -3.08
C TYR A 149 -1.05 1.65 -4.60
N ARG A 150 -0.13 0.77 -5.03
CA ARG A 150 0.09 0.51 -6.47
C ARG A 150 -1.16 -0.06 -7.14
N ARG A 151 -1.86 -0.98 -6.49
CA ARG A 151 -3.11 -1.55 -7.00
C ARG A 151 -4.22 -0.52 -7.09
N GLN A 152 -4.41 0.27 -6.03
CA GLN A 152 -5.41 1.33 -5.98
C GLN A 152 -5.15 2.42 -7.03
N SER A 153 -3.92 2.90 -7.13
CA SER A 153 -3.52 3.88 -8.17
C SER A 153 -3.72 3.33 -9.58
N ALA A 154 -3.48 2.03 -9.81
CA ALA A 154 -3.77 1.39 -11.10
C ALA A 154 -5.28 1.25 -11.37
N ALA A 155 -6.10 0.96 -10.35
CA ALA A 155 -7.55 0.91 -10.48
C ALA A 155 -8.15 2.29 -10.84
N ILE A 156 -7.72 3.35 -10.15
CA ILE A 156 -8.15 4.72 -10.44
C ILE A 156 -7.69 5.14 -11.84
N ARG A 157 -6.44 4.86 -12.22
CA ARG A 157 -5.95 5.18 -13.57
C ARG A 157 -6.74 4.47 -14.68
N ARG A 158 -7.10 3.21 -14.48
CA ARG A 158 -7.94 2.46 -15.42
C ARG A 158 -9.32 3.12 -15.56
N LEU A 159 -9.95 3.48 -14.45
CA LEU A 159 -11.24 4.18 -14.45
C LEU A 159 -11.15 5.50 -15.22
N LEU A 160 -10.17 6.35 -14.90
CA LEU A 160 -10.03 7.66 -15.52
C LEU A 160 -9.72 7.54 -17.02
N ALA A 161 -8.91 6.57 -17.44
CA ALA A 161 -8.63 6.33 -18.86
C ALA A 161 -9.88 5.89 -19.62
N GLN A 162 -10.73 5.06 -19.01
CA GLN A 162 -12.01 4.66 -19.61
C GLN A 162 -12.98 5.85 -19.70
N ALA A 163 -13.09 6.62 -18.63
CA ALA A 163 -13.96 7.81 -18.60
C ALA A 163 -13.51 8.89 -19.60
N GLU A 164 -12.20 9.08 -19.80
CA GLU A 164 -11.67 9.96 -20.86
C GLU A 164 -12.06 9.45 -22.25
N LYS A 165 -12.01 8.13 -22.48
CA LYS A 165 -12.41 7.53 -23.76
C LYS A 165 -13.90 7.73 -24.05
N ASP A 166 -14.72 7.69 -23.02
CA ASP A 166 -16.18 7.82 -23.12
C ASP A 166 -16.65 9.29 -23.11
N GLY A 167 -15.72 10.26 -23.09
CA GLY A 167 -15.99 11.68 -23.27
C GLY A 167 -16.14 12.49 -21.98
N HIS A 168 -15.93 11.90 -20.80
CA HIS A 168 -16.07 12.56 -19.50
C HIS A 168 -14.81 13.33 -19.08
N HIS A 169 -14.27 14.17 -19.96
CA HIS A 169 -13.00 14.87 -19.74
C HIS A 169 -13.03 15.83 -18.53
N GLU A 170 -14.13 16.54 -18.33
CA GLU A 170 -14.28 17.50 -17.23
C GLU A 170 -14.30 16.81 -15.87
N ALA A 171 -15.05 15.72 -15.74
CA ALA A 171 -15.10 14.90 -14.52
C ALA A 171 -13.72 14.35 -14.17
N VAL A 172 -12.95 13.89 -15.18
CA VAL A 172 -11.61 13.36 -14.99
C VAL A 172 -10.64 14.45 -14.53
N ALA A 173 -10.70 15.64 -15.12
CA ALA A 173 -9.88 16.78 -14.71
C ALA A 173 -10.20 17.19 -13.26
N TYR A 174 -11.49 17.24 -12.90
CA TYR A 174 -11.93 17.53 -11.55
C TYR A 174 -11.41 16.50 -10.54
N ILE A 175 -11.53 15.19 -10.83
CA ILE A 175 -11.01 14.13 -9.96
C ILE A 175 -9.49 14.25 -9.81
N LYS A 176 -8.75 14.49 -10.89
CA LYS A 176 -7.29 14.66 -10.83
C LYS A 176 -6.86 15.86 -9.98
N HIS A 177 -7.66 16.93 -9.96
CA HIS A 177 -7.37 18.12 -9.17
C HIS A 177 -7.57 17.89 -7.66
N HIS A 178 -8.63 17.17 -7.29
CA HIS A 178 -9.02 16.96 -5.89
C HIS A 178 -8.44 15.68 -5.28
N LEU A 179 -7.84 14.79 -6.08
CA LEU A 179 -7.31 13.53 -5.60
C LEU A 179 -5.82 13.62 -5.27
N PHE A 180 -5.49 13.58 -3.98
CA PHE A 180 -4.13 13.37 -3.52
C PHE A 180 -3.80 11.87 -3.46
N GLN A 181 -2.78 11.45 -4.21
CA GLN A 181 -2.27 10.08 -4.21
C GLN A 181 -0.86 10.01 -3.61
N GLY A 182 -0.70 9.28 -2.51
CA GLY A 182 0.58 9.05 -1.86
C GLY A 182 0.55 7.86 -0.92
N LYS A 183 1.38 7.89 0.13
CA LYS A 183 1.33 6.89 1.22
C LYS A 183 -0.07 6.79 1.84
N GLN A 184 -0.71 7.95 1.93
CA GLN A 184 -2.11 8.10 2.26
C GLN A 184 -2.80 8.69 1.03
N MET A 185 -4.03 8.25 0.78
CA MET A 185 -4.91 8.86 -0.20
C MET A 185 -5.86 9.82 0.52
N ARG A 186 -6.20 10.90 -0.15
CA ARG A 186 -7.10 11.92 0.38
C ARG A 186 -7.86 12.58 -0.75
N TRP A 187 -9.12 12.87 -0.50
CA TRP A 187 -9.89 13.82 -1.30
C TRP A 187 -9.72 15.22 -0.73
N GLU A 188 -9.16 16.13 -1.50
CA GLU A 188 -8.99 17.55 -1.16
C GLU A 188 -10.26 18.30 -1.59
N GLN A 189 -10.74 19.23 -0.77
CA GLN A 189 -11.88 20.11 -1.08
C GLN A 189 -11.41 21.52 -1.39
#